data_AF-A0A2V7J8N0-F1
#
_entry.id   AF-A0A2V7J8N0-F1
#
_cell.length_a   1.000
_cell.length_b   1.000
_cell.length_c   1.000
_cell.angle_alpha   90.00
_cell.angle_beta   90.00
_cell.angle_gamma   90.00
#
_symmetry.space_group_name_H-M   'P 1'
#
loop_
_entity.id
_entity.type
_entity.pdbx_description
1 polymer ?
#
loop_
_entity_poly.entity_id
_entity_poly.type
_entity_poly.pdbx_seq_one_letter_code
_entity_poly.pdbx_strand_id
1 'polypeptide(L)'
;GTAGGTGIALSVGGVYFATRSTVLRYPMHAGQLTPIGEPQVIARDLPSDGNHTAKNLALSADGKTLFVNFGSATNSCQVVDRTLESPGRDPCPELAYRSGIWRFDAGRANQSEATGTRYATGIRNAVGLALAPDGRVWATQHGRDQLGQNWPKLFNDEQNAEKPSEELLQVNVGDDFGWPYCYHDLELGHLVLAPEYGGDGKQVGRCAQKKEPAVAFPGHWAPNGLTFYAGTQFPARYRGGAFIAFHGSWNRAPLPQAGYRVVFVPFKDGKPDGENTFETFADGFWHENGAGPQHRPVGVAVGPDGSLYITDDAAGRIWRVMYKGGNGRH
;
A
#
# COMPACT_ATOMS: atom_id res chain seq x y z
N GLY A 1 -4.62 0.06 22.30
CA GLY A 1 -4.39 -1.32 22.75
C GLY A 1 -3.02 -1.43 23.39
N THR A 2 -2.72 -2.54 24.05
CA THR A 2 -1.42 -2.79 24.72
C THR A 2 -0.31 -3.25 23.78
N ALA A 3 -0.63 -3.51 22.50
CA ALA A 3 0.32 -3.85 21.45
C ALA A 3 0.29 -2.81 20.33
N GLY A 4 1.44 -2.54 19.73
CA GLY A 4 1.54 -1.75 18.50
C GLY A 4 0.85 -2.44 17.31
N GLY A 5 0.52 -1.67 16.28
CA GLY A 5 -0.22 -2.16 15.12
C GLY A 5 -0.26 -1.13 14.00
N THR A 6 -0.77 -1.54 12.85
CA THR A 6 -0.70 -0.75 11.59
C THR A 6 -2.05 -0.54 10.92
N GLY A 7 -2.94 -1.53 10.98
CA GLY A 7 -4.27 -1.45 10.36
C GLY A 7 -5.33 -0.97 11.34
N ILE A 8 -6.20 -0.06 10.90
CA ILE A 8 -7.40 0.34 11.64
C ILE A 8 -8.55 0.62 10.68
N ALA A 9 -9.76 0.16 11.03
CA ALA A 9 -10.98 0.51 10.30
C ALA A 9 -12.18 0.59 11.24
N LEU A 10 -13.15 1.41 10.87
CA LEU A 10 -14.37 1.62 11.64
C LEU A 10 -15.57 0.97 10.93
N SER A 11 -16.49 0.40 11.70
CA SER A 11 -17.76 -0.17 11.23
C SER A 11 -18.92 0.24 12.14
N VAL A 12 -20.15 0.00 11.69
CA VAL A 12 -21.36 0.09 12.52
C VAL A 12 -21.29 -1.00 13.59
N GLY A 13 -20.70 -0.69 14.74
CA GLY A 13 -20.58 -1.60 15.88
C GLY A 13 -19.16 -1.98 16.29
N GLY A 14 -18.12 -1.31 15.79
CA GLY A 14 -16.79 -1.45 16.37
C GLY A 14 -15.64 -0.94 15.52
N VAL A 15 -14.49 -0.85 16.18
CA VAL A 15 -13.18 -0.55 15.58
C VAL A 15 -12.41 -1.85 15.39
N TYR A 16 -11.98 -2.11 14.16
CA TYR A 16 -11.05 -3.20 13.86
C TYR A 16 -9.64 -2.66 13.93
N PHE A 17 -8.77 -3.37 14.64
CA PHE A 17 -7.38 -3.00 14.83
C PHE A 17 -6.48 -4.20 14.57
N ALA A 18 -5.48 -4.01 13.70
CA ALA A 18 -4.56 -5.05 13.32
C ALA A 18 -3.23 -4.88 14.06
N THR A 19 -2.90 -5.89 14.87
CA THR A 19 -1.55 -6.04 15.42
C THR A 19 -0.63 -6.69 14.38
N ARG A 20 0.58 -7.08 14.78
CA ARG A 20 1.51 -7.81 13.92
C ARG A 20 0.97 -9.18 13.44
N SER A 21 0.19 -9.87 14.27
CA SER A 21 -0.24 -11.27 14.04
C SER A 21 -1.74 -11.52 14.24
N THR A 22 -2.51 -10.50 14.62
CA THR A 22 -3.95 -10.63 14.88
C THR A 22 -4.74 -9.44 14.35
N VAL A 23 -6.02 -9.67 14.05
CA VAL A 23 -7.01 -8.60 13.93
C VAL A 23 -7.99 -8.70 15.09
N LEU A 24 -8.11 -7.60 15.82
CA LEU A 24 -9.00 -7.42 16.96
C LEU A 24 -10.20 -6.57 16.53
N ARG A 25 -11.38 -6.85 17.09
CA ARG A 25 -12.54 -5.97 17.03
C ARG A 25 -12.85 -5.47 18.42
N TYR A 26 -12.77 -4.17 18.59
CA TYR A 26 -13.18 -3.45 19.78
C TYR A 26 -14.65 -3.01 19.61
N PRO A 27 -15.59 -3.49 20.44
CA PRO A 27 -16.96 -3.00 20.42
C PRO A 27 -16.98 -1.50 20.72
N MET A 28 -17.72 -0.72 19.94
CA MET A 28 -17.78 0.72 20.10
C MET A 28 -19.10 1.24 19.55
N HIS A 29 -19.78 2.12 20.30
CA HIS A 29 -20.97 2.80 19.79
C HIS A 29 -20.56 4.01 18.93
N ALA A 30 -21.43 4.35 17.97
CA ALA A 30 -21.23 5.53 17.15
C ALA A 30 -21.11 6.80 18.02
N GLY A 31 -20.17 7.68 17.68
CA GLY A 31 -19.94 8.94 18.40
C GLY A 31 -19.14 8.82 19.69
N GLN A 32 -18.81 7.62 20.16
CA GLN A 32 -17.90 7.46 21.30
C GLN A 32 -16.43 7.61 20.88
N LEU A 33 -15.55 7.92 21.83
CA LEU A 33 -14.11 8.03 21.60
C LEU A 33 -13.33 6.83 22.15
N THR A 34 -13.99 5.94 22.89
CA THR A 34 -13.38 4.77 23.53
C THR A 34 -14.24 3.54 23.31
N PRO A 35 -13.63 2.36 23.09
CA PRO A 35 -14.33 1.09 23.08
C PRO A 35 -15.08 0.77 24.37
N ILE A 36 -16.06 -0.14 24.26
CA ILE A 36 -16.82 -0.69 25.37
C ILE A 36 -16.41 -2.14 25.56
N GLY A 37 -15.64 -2.40 26.62
CA GLY A 37 -15.21 -3.75 26.99
C GLY A 37 -14.00 -4.27 26.22
N GLU A 38 -13.75 -5.56 26.40
CA GLU A 38 -12.58 -6.25 25.85
C GLU A 38 -12.71 -6.49 24.33
N PRO A 39 -11.59 -6.51 23.59
CA PRO A 39 -11.61 -6.84 22.18
C PRO A 39 -11.94 -8.31 21.93
N GLN A 40 -12.67 -8.56 20.84
CA GLN A 40 -12.81 -9.89 20.26
C GLN A 40 -11.69 -10.15 19.26
N VAL A 41 -11.07 -11.33 19.29
CA VAL A 41 -10.12 -11.75 18.26
C VAL A 41 -10.90 -12.22 17.04
N ILE A 42 -10.74 -11.53 15.90
CA ILE A 42 -11.41 -11.85 14.64
C ILE A 42 -10.54 -12.80 13.82
N ALA A 43 -9.25 -12.46 13.67
CA ALA A 43 -8.26 -13.28 13.01
C ALA A 43 -7.00 -13.39 13.87
N ARG A 44 -6.37 -14.57 13.87
CA ARG A 44 -5.16 -14.90 14.66
C ARG A 44 -4.18 -15.71 13.84
N ASP A 45 -2.98 -15.85 14.38
CA ASP A 45 -1.88 -16.64 13.79
C ASP A 45 -1.56 -16.17 12.35
N LEU A 46 -1.68 -14.85 12.14
CA LEU A 46 -1.34 -14.23 10.85
C LEU A 46 0.18 -14.17 10.69
N PRO A 47 0.72 -14.18 9.46
CA PRO A 47 2.15 -14.17 9.22
C PRO A 47 2.78 -12.95 9.88
N SER A 48 3.73 -13.16 10.76
CA SER A 48 4.31 -12.09 11.58
C SER A 48 5.83 -12.06 11.56
N ASP A 49 6.48 -12.99 10.88
CA ASP A 49 7.92 -13.02 10.63
C ASP A 49 8.30 -12.35 9.30
N GLY A 50 9.60 -12.30 9.01
CA GLY A 50 10.15 -11.71 7.78
C GLY A 50 10.07 -10.18 7.72
N ASN A 51 10.26 -9.66 6.51
CA ASN A 51 10.41 -8.23 6.25
C ASN A 51 9.09 -7.44 6.44
N HIS A 52 7.95 -7.97 5.98
CA HIS A 52 6.68 -7.25 6.01
C HIS A 52 5.69 -7.88 6.99
N THR A 53 5.46 -7.19 8.10
CA THR A 53 4.64 -7.69 9.21
C THR A 53 3.40 -6.83 9.49
N ALA A 54 3.27 -5.69 8.81
CA ALA A 54 2.08 -4.87 8.83
C ALA A 54 0.84 -5.66 8.39
N LYS A 55 -0.32 -5.26 8.90
CA LYS A 55 -1.63 -5.88 8.65
C LYS A 55 -2.66 -4.81 8.31
N ASN A 56 -2.34 -4.00 7.30
CA ASN A 56 -3.26 -3.02 6.76
C ASN A 56 -4.57 -3.71 6.37
N LEU A 57 -5.69 -3.07 6.67
CA LEU A 57 -7.01 -3.68 6.53
C LEU A 57 -8.04 -2.71 5.96
N ALA A 58 -9.05 -3.27 5.31
CA ALA A 58 -10.24 -2.56 4.86
C ALA A 58 -11.48 -3.39 5.14
N LEU A 59 -12.63 -2.75 5.37
CA LEU A 59 -13.91 -3.39 5.63
C LEU A 59 -14.88 -3.06 4.51
N SER A 60 -15.54 -4.07 3.95
CA SER A 60 -16.61 -3.89 2.97
C SER A 60 -17.68 -2.91 3.49
N ALA A 61 -18.38 -2.24 2.57
CA ALA A 61 -19.38 -1.24 2.92
C ALA A 61 -20.51 -1.79 3.82
N ASP A 62 -20.84 -3.07 3.68
CA ASP A 62 -21.81 -3.77 4.54
C ASP A 62 -21.22 -4.26 5.89
N GLY A 63 -19.92 -4.05 6.10
CA GLY A 63 -19.19 -4.42 7.30
C GLY A 63 -18.97 -5.92 7.49
N LYS A 64 -19.25 -6.75 6.48
CA LYS A 64 -19.19 -8.23 6.60
C LYS A 64 -17.86 -8.84 6.19
N THR A 65 -17.14 -8.22 5.25
CA THR A 65 -15.88 -8.73 4.73
C THR A 65 -14.73 -7.86 5.19
N LEU A 66 -13.77 -8.48 5.85
CA LEU A 66 -12.51 -7.87 6.24
C LEU A 66 -11.43 -8.29 5.23
N PHE A 67 -10.78 -7.31 4.60
CA PHE A 67 -9.61 -7.50 3.75
C PHE A 67 -8.35 -7.21 4.54
N VAL A 68 -7.33 -8.06 4.46
CA VAL A 68 -6.07 -7.90 5.21
C VAL A 68 -4.87 -8.16 4.31
N ASN A 69 -3.91 -7.25 4.32
CA ASN A 69 -2.62 -7.40 3.64
C ASN A 69 -1.72 -8.40 4.38
N PHE A 70 -1.26 -9.44 3.67
CA PHE A 70 -0.15 -10.29 4.12
C PHE A 70 1.05 -10.04 3.21
N GLY A 71 1.98 -9.19 3.65
CA GLY A 71 3.19 -8.90 2.89
C GLY A 71 4.21 -10.04 2.85
N SER A 72 5.17 -9.92 1.93
CA SER A 72 6.26 -10.89 1.75
C SER A 72 7.18 -10.97 2.97
N ALA A 73 7.77 -12.14 3.19
CA ALA A 73 8.83 -12.36 4.17
C ALA A 73 10.20 -11.88 3.63
N THR A 74 10.42 -11.92 2.31
CA THR A 74 11.68 -11.52 1.67
C THR A 74 11.49 -10.37 0.68
N ASN A 75 12.58 -9.86 0.11
CA ASN A 75 12.51 -8.79 -0.88
C ASN A 75 11.96 -9.25 -2.25
N SER A 76 12.45 -10.40 -2.74
CA SER A 76 12.14 -10.93 -4.08
C SER A 76 12.14 -12.46 -4.14
N CYS A 77 11.83 -13.13 -3.01
CA CYS A 77 11.80 -14.60 -2.89
C CYS A 77 13.09 -15.30 -3.33
N GLN A 78 14.23 -14.69 -3.01
CA GLN A 78 15.56 -15.20 -3.33
C GLN A 78 15.90 -16.43 -2.49
N VAL A 79 16.84 -17.25 -2.98
CA VAL A 79 17.43 -18.35 -2.19
C VAL A 79 18.09 -17.79 -0.93
N VAL A 80 18.83 -16.69 -1.09
CA VAL A 80 19.41 -15.88 -0.01
C VAL A 80 18.95 -14.42 -0.21
N ASP A 81 18.14 -13.92 0.72
CA ASP A 81 17.52 -12.58 0.60
C ASP A 81 18.58 -11.47 0.49
N ARG A 82 18.34 -10.48 -0.36
CA ARG A 82 19.17 -9.26 -0.54
C ARG A 82 20.65 -9.53 -0.80
N THR A 83 20.97 -10.65 -1.45
CA THR A 83 22.34 -11.03 -1.80
C THR A 83 22.58 -10.82 -3.29
N LEU A 84 23.79 -10.33 -3.62
CA LEU A 84 24.26 -10.12 -4.99
C LEU A 84 24.01 -11.35 -5.86
N GLU A 85 23.31 -11.15 -6.98
CA GLU A 85 22.98 -12.18 -7.98
C GLU A 85 22.36 -13.48 -7.40
N SER A 86 21.73 -13.42 -6.22
CA SER A 86 21.07 -14.60 -5.64
C SER A 86 19.82 -14.97 -6.44
N PRO A 87 19.70 -16.22 -6.94
CA PRO A 87 18.57 -16.64 -7.75
C PRO A 87 17.28 -16.69 -6.94
N GLY A 88 16.15 -16.59 -7.63
CA GLY A 88 14.82 -16.75 -7.07
C GLY A 88 14.48 -18.21 -6.79
N ARG A 89 13.62 -18.45 -5.79
CA ARG A 89 12.97 -19.74 -5.58
C ARG A 89 11.78 -19.85 -6.53
N ASP A 90 11.77 -20.88 -7.38
CA ASP A 90 10.70 -21.14 -8.35
C ASP A 90 10.24 -22.62 -8.28
N PRO A 91 9.05 -22.92 -7.73
CA PRO A 91 8.05 -21.96 -7.26
C PRO A 91 8.45 -21.26 -5.96
N CYS A 92 8.02 -20.00 -5.80
CA CYS A 92 8.23 -19.23 -4.58
C CYS A 92 7.36 -19.78 -3.44
N PRO A 93 7.94 -20.25 -2.32
CA PRO A 93 7.17 -20.82 -1.21
C PRO A 93 6.30 -19.80 -0.48
N GLU A 94 6.64 -18.51 -0.55
CA GLU A 94 5.87 -17.46 0.13
C GLU A 94 4.46 -17.31 -0.45
N LEU A 95 4.26 -17.55 -1.75
CA LEU A 95 2.96 -17.41 -2.41
C LEU A 95 1.91 -18.40 -1.91
N ALA A 96 2.30 -19.42 -1.15
CA ALA A 96 1.36 -20.29 -0.46
C ALA A 96 0.46 -19.49 0.49
N TYR A 97 1.00 -18.48 1.18
CA TYR A 97 0.26 -17.75 2.22
C TYR A 97 0.47 -16.23 2.27
N ARG A 98 1.60 -15.74 1.76
CA ARG A 98 2.01 -14.33 1.79
C ARG A 98 1.89 -13.69 0.40
N SER A 99 2.27 -12.41 0.36
CA SER A 99 2.32 -11.56 -0.82
C SER A 99 0.97 -11.47 -1.52
N GLY A 100 -0.03 -11.05 -0.76
CA GLY A 100 -1.40 -10.98 -1.24
C GLY A 100 -2.35 -10.35 -0.22
N ILE A 101 -3.61 -10.28 -0.63
CA ILE A 101 -4.71 -9.81 0.21
C ILE A 101 -5.57 -11.01 0.56
N TRP A 102 -5.98 -11.10 1.83
CA TRP A 102 -6.84 -12.16 2.34
C TRP A 102 -8.18 -11.58 2.80
N ARG A 103 -9.23 -12.39 2.69
CA ARG A 103 -10.59 -12.09 3.18
C ARG A 103 -10.92 -12.94 4.40
N PHE A 104 -11.58 -12.30 5.35
CA PHE A 104 -12.17 -12.91 6.54
C PHE A 104 -13.59 -12.42 6.72
N ASP A 105 -14.44 -13.22 7.37
CA ASP A 105 -15.74 -12.73 7.85
C ASP A 105 -15.51 -11.82 9.06
N ALA A 106 -15.94 -10.56 8.98
CA ALA A 106 -15.67 -9.57 10.02
C ALA A 106 -16.43 -9.85 11.33
N GLY A 107 -17.54 -10.59 11.28
CA GLY A 107 -18.36 -10.97 12.43
C GLY A 107 -17.95 -12.30 13.08
N ARG A 108 -17.13 -13.12 12.40
CA ARG A 108 -16.69 -14.42 12.90
C ARG A 108 -15.39 -14.31 13.70
N ALA A 109 -15.41 -14.81 14.93
CA ALA A 109 -14.23 -14.82 15.79
C ALA A 109 -13.24 -15.95 15.46
N ASN A 110 -11.99 -15.76 15.89
CA ASN A 110 -10.94 -16.77 15.96
C ASN A 110 -10.60 -17.48 14.64
N GLN A 111 -10.78 -16.78 13.51
CA GLN A 111 -10.33 -17.25 12.21
C GLN A 111 -8.80 -17.27 12.13
N SER A 112 -8.29 -18.04 11.19
CA SER A 112 -6.87 -18.19 10.87
C SER A 112 -6.72 -18.37 9.35
N GLU A 113 -5.49 -18.49 8.86
CA GLU A 113 -5.19 -18.85 7.47
C GLU A 113 -6.17 -19.87 6.87
N ALA A 114 -6.26 -21.04 7.51
CA ALA A 114 -7.04 -22.18 7.05
C ALA A 114 -8.56 -21.92 6.97
N THR A 115 -9.05 -20.82 7.54
CA THR A 115 -10.47 -20.43 7.51
C THR A 115 -10.71 -19.09 6.80
N GLY A 116 -9.64 -18.37 6.46
CA GLY A 116 -9.68 -17.23 5.56
C GLY A 116 -9.68 -17.67 4.11
N THR A 117 -9.80 -16.71 3.19
CA THR A 117 -9.72 -17.00 1.75
C THR A 117 -8.80 -15.99 1.08
N ARG A 118 -7.80 -16.46 0.34
CA ARG A 118 -6.94 -15.58 -0.47
C ARG A 118 -7.79 -14.86 -1.50
N TYR A 119 -7.73 -13.53 -1.47
CA TYR A 119 -8.45 -12.68 -2.39
C TYR A 119 -7.66 -12.39 -3.65
N ALA A 120 -6.38 -12.05 -3.51
CA ALA A 120 -5.45 -11.83 -4.60
C ALA A 120 -4.03 -12.20 -4.17
N THR A 121 -3.15 -12.46 -5.13
CA THR A 121 -1.75 -12.83 -4.91
C THR A 121 -0.81 -12.01 -5.78
N GLY A 122 0.49 -12.26 -5.67
CA GLY A 122 1.51 -11.54 -6.43
C GLY A 122 1.66 -10.08 -6.02
N ILE A 123 1.26 -9.73 -4.79
CA ILE A 123 1.38 -8.37 -4.26
C ILE A 123 2.44 -8.34 -3.16
N ARG A 124 3.60 -7.71 -3.38
CA ARG A 124 4.72 -7.75 -2.42
C ARG A 124 4.31 -7.28 -1.01
N ASN A 125 3.66 -6.12 -0.95
CA ASN A 125 3.17 -5.54 0.29
C ASN A 125 2.07 -4.50 0.01
N ALA A 126 0.82 -4.83 0.33
CA ALA A 126 -0.36 -3.99 0.09
C ALA A 126 -0.64 -3.02 1.26
N VAL A 127 0.20 -1.99 1.44
CA VAL A 127 0.13 -1.14 2.65
C VAL A 127 -1.05 -0.17 2.61
N GLY A 128 -1.21 0.59 1.53
CA GLY A 128 -2.47 1.28 1.28
C GLY A 128 -3.51 0.25 0.89
N LEU A 129 -4.62 0.16 1.63
CA LEU A 129 -5.72 -0.76 1.33
C LEU A 129 -7.03 -0.08 1.69
N ALA A 130 -7.88 0.15 0.69
CA ALA A 130 -9.13 0.87 0.86
C ALA A 130 -10.21 0.32 -0.08
N LEU A 131 -11.46 0.61 0.24
CA LEU A 131 -12.56 0.46 -0.69
C LEU A 131 -12.89 1.81 -1.32
N ALA A 132 -13.08 1.79 -2.63
CA ALA A 132 -13.70 2.90 -3.34
C ALA A 132 -15.20 3.00 -2.98
N PRO A 133 -15.85 4.15 -3.20
CA PRO A 133 -17.27 4.33 -2.90
C PRO A 133 -18.20 3.32 -3.61
N ASP A 134 -17.76 2.75 -4.72
CA ASP A 134 -18.49 1.71 -5.47
C ASP A 134 -18.26 0.28 -4.94
N GLY A 135 -17.49 0.13 -3.85
CA GLY A 135 -17.19 -1.15 -3.22
C GLY A 135 -16.05 -1.95 -3.87
N ARG A 136 -15.34 -1.40 -4.86
CA ARG A 136 -14.10 -2.03 -5.37
C ARG A 136 -12.96 -1.90 -4.38
N VAL A 137 -12.15 -2.95 -4.29
CA VAL A 137 -10.94 -2.96 -3.45
C VAL A 137 -9.79 -2.38 -4.24
N TRP A 138 -9.09 -1.44 -3.60
CA TRP A 138 -7.90 -0.83 -4.15
C TRP A 138 -6.75 -0.97 -3.17
N ALA A 139 -5.57 -1.23 -3.68
CA ALA A 139 -4.37 -1.39 -2.88
C ALA A 139 -3.21 -0.63 -3.50
N THR A 140 -2.32 -0.08 -2.66
CA THR A 140 -1.01 0.36 -3.12
C THR A 140 0.01 -0.72 -2.84
N GLN A 141 0.91 -0.96 -3.79
CA GLN A 141 1.99 -1.92 -3.67
C GLN A 141 3.32 -1.21 -3.51
N HIS A 142 4.12 -1.71 -2.56
CA HIS A 142 5.54 -1.41 -2.47
C HIS A 142 6.33 -2.31 -3.43
N GLY A 143 7.01 -1.73 -4.41
CA GLY A 143 7.94 -2.42 -5.30
C GLY A 143 9.09 -3.12 -4.56
N ARG A 144 9.86 -3.96 -5.26
CA ARG A 144 11.07 -4.57 -4.67
C ARG A 144 12.17 -3.52 -4.48
N ASP A 145 13.01 -3.70 -3.48
CA ASP A 145 14.19 -2.82 -3.27
C ASP A 145 15.40 -3.40 -3.98
N GLN A 146 16.46 -2.67 -4.22
CA GLN A 146 17.81 -3.16 -4.57
C GLN A 146 18.03 -3.82 -5.93
N LEU A 147 17.36 -3.37 -7.00
CA LEU A 147 17.62 -3.89 -8.35
C LEU A 147 19.09 -3.71 -8.76
N GLY A 148 19.61 -2.48 -8.71
CA GLY A 148 20.99 -2.20 -9.10
C GLY A 148 22.04 -2.73 -8.13
N GLN A 149 21.79 -2.73 -6.82
CA GLN A 149 22.78 -3.30 -5.89
C GLN A 149 22.89 -4.82 -6.01
N ASN A 150 21.78 -5.53 -6.30
CA ASN A 150 21.82 -6.99 -6.44
C ASN A 150 22.16 -7.45 -7.87
N TRP A 151 21.88 -6.62 -8.87
CA TRP A 151 22.08 -6.93 -10.30
C TRP A 151 22.81 -5.79 -11.03
N PRO A 152 24.02 -5.38 -10.59
CA PRO A 152 24.72 -4.20 -11.11
C PRO A 152 25.18 -4.35 -12.57
N LYS A 153 25.16 -5.57 -13.12
CA LYS A 153 25.42 -5.83 -14.55
C LYS A 153 24.23 -5.47 -15.44
N LEU A 154 23.02 -5.39 -14.88
CA LEU A 154 21.77 -5.16 -15.61
C LEU A 154 21.20 -3.77 -15.33
N PHE A 155 21.40 -3.24 -14.13
CA PHE A 155 20.82 -1.96 -13.73
C PHE A 155 21.88 -1.01 -13.16
N ASN A 156 21.75 0.26 -13.50
CA ASN A 156 22.57 1.34 -12.95
C ASN A 156 21.91 1.99 -11.70
N ASP A 157 22.61 2.95 -11.10
CA ASP A 157 22.15 3.66 -9.89
C ASP A 157 20.83 4.43 -10.07
N GLU A 158 20.62 5.04 -11.24
CA GLU A 158 19.39 5.76 -11.57
C GLU A 158 18.21 4.79 -11.68
N GLN A 159 18.37 3.70 -12.41
CA GLN A 159 17.38 2.62 -12.49
C GLN A 159 17.13 2.00 -11.13
N ASN A 160 18.14 1.86 -10.28
CA ASN A 160 17.93 1.39 -8.92
C ASN A 160 17.09 2.35 -8.08
N ALA A 161 17.23 3.66 -8.31
CA ALA A 161 16.52 4.69 -7.55
C ALA A 161 15.11 4.99 -8.07
N GLU A 162 14.78 4.60 -9.31
CA GLU A 162 13.48 4.88 -9.94
C GLU A 162 12.69 3.61 -10.29
N LYS A 163 13.34 2.44 -10.32
CA LYS A 163 12.72 1.13 -10.59
C LYS A 163 12.84 0.20 -9.37
N PRO A 164 11.93 -0.76 -9.22
CA PRO A 164 10.66 -0.91 -9.94
C PRO A 164 9.63 0.14 -9.50
N SER A 165 8.54 0.24 -10.25
CA SER A 165 7.46 1.18 -9.94
C SER A 165 6.83 0.88 -8.58
N GLU A 166 6.37 1.93 -7.90
CA GLU A 166 5.28 1.78 -6.93
C GLU A 166 3.95 1.76 -7.69
N GLU A 167 2.91 1.14 -7.13
CA GLU A 167 1.71 0.83 -7.92
C GLU A 167 0.41 1.10 -7.15
N LEU A 168 -0.63 1.56 -7.85
CA LEU A 168 -2.03 1.53 -7.42
C LEU A 168 -2.76 0.44 -8.19
N LEU A 169 -3.33 -0.52 -7.47
CA LEU A 169 -3.94 -1.73 -7.98
C LEU A 169 -5.45 -1.69 -7.78
N GLN A 170 -6.23 -1.96 -8.84
CA GLN A 170 -7.63 -2.36 -8.68
C GLN A 170 -7.68 -3.87 -8.46
N VAL A 171 -8.12 -4.33 -7.29
CA VAL A 171 -8.00 -5.73 -6.88
C VAL A 171 -9.36 -6.45 -6.93
N ASN A 172 -9.42 -7.51 -7.72
CA ASN A 172 -10.53 -8.45 -7.83
C ASN A 172 -10.16 -9.83 -7.26
N VAL A 173 -11.16 -10.69 -7.10
CA VAL A 173 -10.93 -12.06 -6.65
C VAL A 173 -10.09 -12.83 -7.67
N GLY A 174 -9.05 -13.51 -7.20
CA GLY A 174 -8.19 -14.36 -8.01
C GLY A 174 -7.12 -13.61 -8.82
N ASP A 175 -7.05 -12.28 -8.72
CA ASP A 175 -6.00 -11.51 -9.40
C ASP A 175 -4.59 -11.94 -8.93
N ASP A 176 -3.63 -11.90 -9.87
CA ASP A 176 -2.22 -12.13 -9.64
C ASP A 176 -1.40 -10.99 -10.27
N PHE A 177 -0.75 -10.19 -9.43
CA PHE A 177 0.04 -9.03 -9.83
C PHE A 177 1.54 -9.34 -10.06
N GLY A 178 1.91 -10.62 -10.01
CA GLY A 178 3.16 -11.12 -10.57
C GLY A 178 4.36 -11.15 -9.63
N TRP A 179 4.37 -10.50 -8.46
CA TRP A 179 5.46 -10.70 -7.49
C TRP A 179 5.57 -12.20 -7.10
N PRO A 180 6.77 -12.77 -6.90
CA PRO A 180 8.10 -12.15 -6.99
C PRO A 180 8.68 -12.16 -8.41
N TYR A 181 7.97 -12.78 -9.33
CA TYR A 181 8.46 -13.12 -10.65
C TYR A 181 8.52 -11.93 -11.60
N CYS A 182 7.68 -10.94 -11.37
CA CYS A 182 7.49 -9.78 -12.22
C CYS A 182 7.59 -8.51 -11.39
N TYR A 183 8.02 -7.42 -12.04
CA TYR A 183 7.92 -6.07 -11.50
C TYR A 183 7.50 -5.11 -12.62
N HIS A 184 6.80 -4.02 -12.26
CA HIS A 184 6.39 -3.02 -13.24
C HIS A 184 7.52 -2.04 -13.50
N ASP A 185 7.88 -1.85 -14.78
CA ASP A 185 8.84 -0.84 -15.21
C ASP A 185 8.08 0.39 -15.72
N LEU A 186 8.27 1.53 -15.05
CA LEU A 186 7.53 2.76 -15.36
C LEU A 186 7.86 3.31 -16.75
N GLU A 187 9.11 3.15 -17.20
CA GLU A 187 9.59 3.66 -18.49
C GLU A 187 9.07 2.79 -19.64
N LEU A 188 9.06 1.48 -19.45
CA LEU A 188 8.50 0.53 -20.42
C LEU A 188 6.97 0.47 -20.38
N GLY A 189 6.36 0.86 -19.27
CA GLY A 189 4.90 0.92 -19.06
C GLY A 189 4.23 -0.46 -18.95
N HIS A 190 4.97 -1.50 -18.56
CA HIS A 190 4.43 -2.85 -18.38
C HIS A 190 5.29 -3.71 -17.43
N LEU A 191 4.74 -4.86 -17.01
CA LEU A 191 5.44 -5.85 -16.20
C LEU A 191 6.54 -6.58 -16.98
N VAL A 192 7.72 -6.68 -16.38
CA VAL A 192 8.86 -7.44 -16.89
C VAL A 192 9.32 -8.50 -15.89
N LEU A 193 9.96 -9.55 -16.41
CA LEU A 193 10.52 -10.66 -15.65
C LEU A 193 11.64 -10.16 -14.74
N ALA A 194 11.57 -10.53 -13.47
CA ALA A 194 12.59 -10.18 -12.49
C ALA A 194 13.91 -10.94 -12.75
N PRO A 195 15.08 -10.31 -12.50
CA PRO A 195 16.39 -10.92 -12.76
C PRO A 195 16.63 -12.21 -11.98
N GLU A 196 16.07 -12.32 -10.77
CA GLU A 196 16.07 -13.53 -9.95
C GLU A 196 15.55 -14.77 -10.71
N TYR A 197 14.75 -14.55 -11.76
CA TYR A 197 14.10 -15.57 -12.56
C TYR A 197 14.52 -15.53 -14.04
N GLY A 198 15.68 -14.93 -14.33
CA GLY A 198 16.29 -14.89 -15.66
C GLY A 198 15.89 -13.69 -16.53
N GLY A 199 15.23 -12.67 -15.96
CA GLY A 199 14.94 -11.43 -16.68
C GLY A 199 16.17 -10.55 -16.91
N ASP A 200 16.15 -9.78 -17.99
CA ASP A 200 17.24 -8.89 -18.43
C ASP A 200 16.90 -7.39 -18.31
N GLY A 201 15.82 -7.08 -17.59
CA GLY A 201 15.31 -5.72 -17.42
C GLY A 201 14.28 -5.27 -18.46
N LYS A 202 14.01 -6.07 -19.50
CA LYS A 202 12.99 -5.78 -20.54
C LYS A 202 12.18 -7.01 -20.98
N GLN A 203 12.66 -8.21 -20.71
CA GLN A 203 11.98 -9.44 -21.08
C GLN A 203 10.66 -9.59 -20.30
N VAL A 204 9.56 -9.82 -21.01
CA VAL A 204 8.23 -9.99 -20.39
C VAL A 204 8.01 -11.43 -19.88
N GLY A 205 8.27 -12.43 -20.72
CA GLY A 205 8.12 -13.85 -20.34
C GLY A 205 6.74 -14.17 -19.72
N ARG A 206 6.73 -14.81 -18.55
CA ARG A 206 5.49 -15.17 -17.82
C ARG A 206 4.70 -13.96 -17.28
N CYS A 207 5.28 -12.77 -17.33
CA CYS A 207 4.63 -11.55 -16.84
C CYS A 207 3.48 -11.08 -17.73
N ALA A 208 3.46 -11.53 -18.99
CA ALA A 208 2.34 -11.27 -19.91
C ALA A 208 0.98 -11.83 -19.44
N GLN A 209 0.99 -12.75 -18.47
CA GLN A 209 -0.22 -13.37 -17.90
C GLN A 209 -0.59 -12.77 -16.53
N LYS A 210 0.12 -11.73 -16.10
CA LYS A 210 -0.10 -11.06 -14.80
C LYS A 210 -0.89 -9.78 -15.02
N LYS A 211 -1.57 -9.34 -13.96
CA LYS A 211 -2.39 -8.14 -14.03
C LYS A 211 -1.54 -6.89 -13.84
N GLU A 212 -1.66 -5.96 -14.78
CA GLU A 212 -1.01 -4.65 -14.72
C GLU A 212 -1.63 -3.74 -13.64
N PRO A 213 -0.86 -2.79 -13.09
CA PRO A 213 -1.39 -1.77 -12.20
C PRO A 213 -2.32 -0.82 -12.94
N ALA A 214 -3.19 -0.15 -12.18
CA ALA A 214 -4.06 0.89 -12.73
C ALA A 214 -3.33 2.24 -12.86
N VAL A 215 -2.37 2.51 -11.97
CA VAL A 215 -1.46 3.66 -12.00
C VAL A 215 -0.11 3.19 -11.48
N ALA A 216 0.97 3.57 -12.15
CA ALA A 216 2.33 3.37 -11.69
C ALA A 216 2.96 4.71 -11.27
N PHE A 217 3.85 4.65 -10.28
CA PHE A 217 4.59 5.79 -9.74
C PHE A 217 6.09 5.47 -9.72
N PRO A 218 6.96 6.49 -9.61
CA PRO A 218 8.39 6.26 -9.46
C PRO A 218 8.71 5.40 -8.24
N GLY A 219 9.77 4.60 -8.36
CA GLY A 219 10.16 3.62 -7.37
C GLY A 219 10.52 4.19 -6.00
N HIS A 220 10.35 3.34 -4.98
CA HIS A 220 10.75 3.57 -3.59
C HIS A 220 10.04 4.72 -2.89
N TRP A 221 8.97 5.29 -3.44
CA TRP A 221 8.20 6.33 -2.74
C TRP A 221 7.40 5.79 -1.55
N ALA A 222 7.24 4.46 -1.42
CA ALA A 222 6.62 3.78 -0.29
C ALA A 222 5.17 4.24 -0.01
N PRO A 223 4.18 3.88 -0.85
CA PRO A 223 2.79 4.29 -0.67
C PRO A 223 2.14 3.56 0.52
N ASN A 224 2.00 4.24 1.65
CA ASN A 224 1.55 3.65 2.91
C ASN A 224 0.06 3.89 3.22
N GLY A 225 -0.54 4.93 2.65
CA GLY A 225 -1.92 5.30 2.92
C GLY A 225 -2.69 5.49 1.63
N LEU A 226 -3.97 5.09 1.63
CA LEU A 226 -4.89 5.24 0.50
C LEU A 226 -6.28 5.59 1.04
N THR A 227 -6.91 6.62 0.48
CA THR A 227 -8.31 6.94 0.75
C THR A 227 -8.98 7.55 -0.48
N PHE A 228 -10.29 7.35 -0.63
CA PHE A 228 -11.07 7.99 -1.70
C PHE A 228 -11.79 9.21 -1.15
N TYR A 229 -11.75 10.32 -1.90
CA TYR A 229 -12.33 11.58 -1.46
C TYR A 229 -13.83 11.64 -1.73
N ALA A 230 -14.62 11.36 -0.69
CA ALA A 230 -16.08 11.50 -0.70
C ALA A 230 -16.58 12.85 -0.14
N GLY A 231 -15.66 13.72 0.32
CA GLY A 231 -15.99 15.03 0.85
C GLY A 231 -16.36 16.04 -0.23
N THR A 232 -16.92 17.18 0.19
CA THR A 232 -17.29 18.28 -0.72
C THR A 232 -16.53 19.58 -0.44
N GLN A 233 -15.69 19.61 0.60
CA GLN A 233 -14.94 20.79 1.04
C GLN A 233 -13.88 21.20 0.01
N PHE A 234 -13.16 20.25 -0.57
CA PHE A 234 -12.17 20.51 -1.60
C PHE A 234 -12.85 20.82 -2.95
N PRO A 235 -12.13 21.51 -3.87
CA PRO A 235 -12.60 21.78 -5.22
C PRO A 235 -13.12 20.53 -5.94
N ALA A 236 -14.10 20.72 -6.84
CA ALA A 236 -14.81 19.60 -7.50
C ALA A 236 -13.89 18.58 -8.18
N ARG A 237 -12.73 19.02 -8.70
CA ARG A 237 -11.73 18.15 -9.33
C ARG A 237 -11.14 17.07 -8.41
N TYR A 238 -11.23 17.23 -7.09
CA TYR A 238 -10.76 16.23 -6.12
C TYR A 238 -11.81 15.17 -5.79
N ARG A 239 -13.10 15.43 -6.10
CA ARG A 239 -14.22 14.59 -5.68
C ARG A 239 -14.19 13.26 -6.43
N GLY A 240 -14.29 12.16 -5.68
CA GLY A 240 -14.27 10.80 -6.21
C GLY A 240 -12.87 10.25 -6.52
N GLY A 241 -11.82 11.08 -6.50
CA GLY A 241 -10.44 10.61 -6.71
C GLY A 241 -9.80 10.03 -5.45
N ALA A 242 -8.57 9.54 -5.60
CA ALA A 242 -7.83 8.89 -4.54
C ALA A 242 -6.69 9.78 -4.03
N PHE A 243 -6.54 9.87 -2.70
CA PHE A 243 -5.36 10.42 -2.06
C PHE A 243 -4.45 9.29 -1.59
N ILE A 244 -3.15 9.43 -1.86
CA ILE A 244 -2.14 8.43 -1.47
C ILE A 244 -1.03 9.14 -0.70
N ALA A 245 -0.74 8.65 0.51
CA ALA A 245 0.41 9.10 1.29
C ALA A 245 1.63 8.23 0.97
N PHE A 246 2.67 8.88 0.46
CA PHE A 246 3.97 8.28 0.22
C PHE A 246 4.91 8.62 1.38
N HIS A 247 5.43 7.57 2.00
CA HIS A 247 6.24 7.63 3.21
C HIS A 247 7.67 8.08 2.93
N GLY A 248 8.11 7.87 1.69
CA GLY A 248 9.40 8.26 1.17
C GLY A 248 10.46 7.17 1.25
N SER A 249 11.49 7.32 0.43
CA SER A 249 12.45 6.28 0.13
C SER A 249 13.51 6.08 1.20
N TRP A 250 14.05 4.87 1.24
CA TRP A 250 15.34 4.57 1.85
C TRP A 250 16.33 4.02 0.80
N ASN A 251 15.86 3.22 -0.15
CA ASN A 251 16.66 2.57 -1.20
C ASN A 251 16.75 3.42 -2.49
N ARG A 252 17.39 4.58 -2.43
CA ARG A 252 17.69 5.42 -3.62
C ARG A 252 19.15 5.85 -3.75
N ALA A 253 19.99 5.53 -2.77
CA ALA A 253 21.40 5.91 -2.81
C ALA A 253 22.11 5.34 -4.06
N PRO A 254 23.04 6.09 -4.68
CA PRO A 254 23.56 7.40 -4.25
C PRO A 254 22.69 8.62 -4.60
N LEU A 255 21.56 8.44 -5.30
CA LEU A 255 20.66 9.56 -5.61
C LEU A 255 19.98 10.09 -4.32
N PRO A 256 19.53 11.36 -4.29
CA PRO A 256 18.77 11.91 -3.16
C PRO A 256 17.56 11.05 -2.83
N GLN A 257 16.99 11.16 -1.63
CA GLN A 257 15.74 10.47 -1.28
C GLN A 257 14.52 11.23 -1.85
N ALA A 258 13.40 10.54 -2.11
CA ALA A 258 12.15 11.15 -2.62
C ALA A 258 10.92 10.41 -2.11
N GLY A 259 9.74 10.86 -2.55
CA GLY A 259 8.44 10.28 -2.21
C GLY A 259 7.76 10.90 -0.99
N TYR A 260 8.41 11.74 -0.20
CA TYR A 260 7.84 12.39 0.99
C TYR A 260 6.71 13.38 0.67
N ARG A 261 5.52 12.88 0.31
CA ARG A 261 4.39 13.67 -0.20
C ARG A 261 3.06 12.93 -0.10
N VAL A 262 1.98 13.67 -0.23
CA VAL A 262 0.65 13.14 -0.55
C VAL A 262 0.35 13.47 -2.00
N VAL A 263 -0.08 12.48 -2.78
CA VAL A 263 -0.54 12.68 -4.16
C VAL A 263 -2.05 12.54 -4.26
N PHE A 264 -2.59 13.09 -5.34
CA PHE A 264 -3.96 12.87 -5.78
C PHE A 264 -3.97 12.17 -7.15
N VAL A 265 -4.79 11.13 -7.29
CA VAL A 265 -5.11 10.47 -8.55
C VAL A 265 -6.56 10.82 -8.90
N PRO A 266 -6.83 11.49 -10.04
CA PRO A 266 -8.19 11.78 -10.48
C PRO A 266 -8.89 10.49 -10.92
N PHE A 267 -10.18 10.40 -10.67
CA PHE A 267 -11.00 9.26 -11.08
C PHE A 267 -12.22 9.72 -11.88
N LYS A 268 -12.57 8.94 -12.88
CA LYS A 268 -13.78 9.08 -13.69
C LYS A 268 -14.36 7.71 -13.96
N ASP A 269 -15.67 7.56 -13.74
CA ASP A 269 -16.40 6.29 -13.89
C ASP A 269 -15.74 5.12 -13.12
N GLY A 270 -15.19 5.48 -11.95
CA GLY A 270 -14.49 4.61 -11.01
C GLY A 270 -13.20 3.99 -11.55
N LYS A 271 -12.55 4.61 -12.55
CA LYS A 271 -11.19 4.29 -12.97
C LYS A 271 -10.33 5.56 -12.88
N PRO A 272 -9.00 5.45 -12.78
CA PRO A 272 -8.11 6.59 -12.95
C PRO A 272 -8.43 7.34 -14.25
N ASP A 273 -8.53 8.67 -14.17
CA ASP A 273 -8.82 9.52 -15.32
C ASP A 273 -7.52 9.85 -16.06
N GLY A 274 -7.16 9.00 -17.03
CA GLY A 274 -5.92 9.06 -17.79
C GLY A 274 -4.88 8.03 -17.36
N GLU A 275 -3.96 7.71 -18.27
CA GLU A 275 -2.83 6.81 -17.97
C GLU A 275 -1.83 7.51 -17.04
N ASN A 276 -1.39 6.82 -15.98
CA ASN A 276 -0.38 7.29 -15.03
C ASN A 276 -0.59 8.74 -14.52
N THR A 277 -1.84 9.17 -14.43
CA THR A 277 -2.18 10.54 -14.09
C THR A 277 -2.26 10.70 -12.58
N PHE A 278 -1.37 11.52 -12.02
CA PHE A 278 -1.40 11.94 -10.62
C PHE A 278 -0.79 13.33 -10.46
N GLU A 279 -1.10 14.01 -9.37
CA GLU A 279 -0.48 15.28 -8.99
C GLU A 279 -0.01 15.26 -7.54
N THR A 280 1.01 16.06 -7.21
CA THR A 280 1.36 16.33 -5.82
C THR A 280 0.28 17.20 -5.18
N PHE A 281 -0.37 16.69 -4.14
CA PHE A 281 -1.36 17.42 -3.35
C PHE A 281 -0.73 18.18 -2.19
N ALA A 282 0.21 17.54 -1.50
CA ALA A 282 0.95 18.15 -0.39
C ALA A 282 2.38 17.62 -0.36
N ASP A 283 3.35 18.51 -0.20
CA ASP A 283 4.77 18.23 -0.08
C ASP A 283 5.38 18.97 1.13
N GLY A 284 6.71 19.18 1.16
CA GLY A 284 7.40 19.83 2.27
C GLY A 284 7.67 18.92 3.47
N PHE A 285 7.55 17.60 3.32
CA PHE A 285 7.80 16.63 4.39
C PHE A 285 9.29 16.24 4.53
N TRP A 286 10.13 16.54 3.53
CA TRP A 286 11.58 16.26 3.53
C TRP A 286 12.40 17.52 3.82
N HIS A 287 13.52 17.39 4.56
CA HIS A 287 14.43 18.52 4.79
C HIS A 287 15.22 18.87 3.51
N GLU A 288 15.07 20.11 3.04
CA GLU A 288 15.80 20.61 1.86
C GLU A 288 17.34 20.59 2.04
N ASN A 289 17.83 20.65 3.28
CA ASN A 289 19.26 20.64 3.60
C ASN A 289 19.90 19.23 3.68
N GLY A 290 19.15 18.17 3.38
CA GLY A 290 19.66 16.80 3.35
C GLY A 290 19.87 16.14 4.72
N ALA A 291 19.39 16.74 5.82
CA ALA A 291 19.51 16.18 7.18
C ALA A 291 18.64 14.94 7.45
N GLY A 292 17.86 14.46 6.47
CA GLY A 292 16.94 13.34 6.59
C GLY A 292 15.46 13.75 6.47
N PRO A 293 14.51 12.86 6.75
CA PRO A 293 13.09 13.19 6.69
C PRO A 293 12.67 14.00 7.92
N GLN A 294 12.07 15.18 7.71
CA GLN A 294 11.45 15.95 8.80
C GLN A 294 10.13 15.30 9.24
N HIS A 295 9.40 14.77 8.26
CA HIS A 295 8.08 14.18 8.39
C HIS A 295 7.95 13.02 7.38
N ARG A 296 7.18 12.00 7.72
CA ARG A 296 6.94 10.85 6.84
C ARG A 296 5.43 10.51 6.81
N PRO A 297 4.70 10.93 5.75
CA PRO A 297 3.28 10.64 5.63
C PRO A 297 2.98 9.13 5.66
N VAL A 298 2.01 8.70 6.46
CA VAL A 298 1.59 7.28 6.55
C VAL A 298 0.12 7.12 6.24
N GLY A 299 -0.76 7.50 7.16
CA GLY A 299 -2.20 7.32 7.05
C GLY A 299 -2.87 8.55 6.43
N VAL A 300 -3.89 8.32 5.61
CA VAL A 300 -4.76 9.36 5.06
C VAL A 300 -6.22 9.01 5.30
N ALA A 301 -7.00 9.98 5.76
CA ALA A 301 -8.42 9.79 6.03
C ALA A 301 -9.21 11.08 5.75
N VAL A 302 -10.46 10.92 5.32
CA VAL A 302 -11.38 12.04 5.10
C VAL A 302 -12.26 12.20 6.33
N GLY A 303 -12.26 13.40 6.93
CA GLY A 303 -13.14 13.74 8.04
C GLY A 303 -14.59 13.96 7.59
N PRO A 304 -15.55 13.93 8.53
CA PRO A 304 -16.97 14.16 8.23
C PRO A 304 -17.27 15.56 7.69
N ASP A 305 -16.36 16.52 7.94
CA ASP A 305 -16.41 17.89 7.41
C ASP A 305 -15.76 18.02 6.01
N GLY A 306 -15.26 16.92 5.45
CA GLY A 306 -14.55 16.88 4.18
C GLY A 306 -13.08 17.31 4.24
N SER A 307 -12.50 17.50 5.43
CA SER A 307 -11.06 17.74 5.59
C SER A 307 -10.26 16.46 5.30
N LEU A 308 -9.03 16.60 4.82
CA LEU A 308 -8.08 15.47 4.73
C LEU A 308 -7.17 15.46 5.96
N TYR A 309 -7.05 14.32 6.62
CA TYR A 309 -6.13 14.10 7.73
C TYR A 309 -4.96 13.26 7.25
N ILE A 310 -3.74 13.65 7.62
CA ILE A 310 -2.49 12.97 7.25
C ILE A 310 -1.71 12.69 8.53
N THR A 311 -1.35 11.43 8.80
CA THR A 311 -0.49 11.09 9.93
C THR A 311 0.98 11.05 9.51
N ASP A 312 1.86 11.37 10.46
CA ASP A 312 3.31 11.33 10.32
C ASP A 312 3.91 10.58 11.49
N ASP A 313 4.55 9.44 11.21
CA ASP A 313 5.13 8.56 12.22
C ASP A 313 6.55 8.97 12.64
N ALA A 314 7.25 9.78 11.83
CA ALA A 314 8.59 10.26 12.16
C ALA A 314 8.58 11.35 13.22
N ALA A 315 7.65 12.32 13.12
CA ALA A 315 7.52 13.40 14.10
C ALA A 315 6.28 13.29 15.01
N GLY A 316 5.48 12.23 14.88
CA GLY A 316 4.30 11.98 15.71
C GLY A 316 3.20 13.04 15.53
N ARG A 317 2.97 13.49 14.29
CA ARG A 317 2.02 14.58 13.98
C ARG A 317 0.79 14.08 13.23
N ILE A 318 -0.31 14.81 13.37
CA ILE A 318 -1.50 14.69 12.53
C ILE A 318 -1.78 16.06 11.91
N TRP A 319 -1.73 16.12 10.59
CA TRP A 319 -2.08 17.30 9.82
C TRP A 319 -3.57 17.24 9.45
N ARG A 320 -4.27 18.38 9.54
CA ARG A 320 -5.63 18.54 9.01
C ARG A 320 -5.58 19.57 7.90
N VAL A 321 -5.82 19.13 6.67
CA VAL A 321 -5.85 19.97 5.47
C VAL A 321 -7.29 20.37 5.18
N MET A 322 -7.52 21.67 5.10
CA MET A 322 -8.82 22.28 4.87
C MET A 322 -8.75 23.23 3.69
N TYR A 323 -9.77 23.20 2.84
CA TYR A 323 -9.94 24.21 1.81
C TYR A 323 -10.77 25.36 2.39
N LYS A 324 -10.15 26.52 2.60
CA LYS A 324 -10.83 27.70 3.18
C LYS A 324 -11.60 28.53 2.15
N GLY A 325 -11.50 28.20 0.86
CA GLY A 325 -11.98 29.08 -0.21
C GLY A 325 -11.14 30.34 -0.31
N GLY A 326 -10.94 30.82 -1.52
CA GLY A 326 -10.25 32.08 -1.76
C GLY A 326 -10.53 32.55 -3.17
N ASN A 327 -11.23 33.67 -3.29
CA ASN A 327 -11.19 34.46 -4.52
C ASN A 327 -9.71 34.77 -4.75
N GLY A 328 -9.14 34.22 -5.83
CA GLY A 328 -7.74 34.43 -6.16
C GLY A 328 -7.37 35.91 -6.05
N ARG A 329 -6.39 36.19 -5.21
CA ARG A 329 -5.47 37.29 -5.46
C ARG A 329 -4.09 36.67 -5.50
N HIS A 330 -3.51 36.83 -6.69
CA HIS A 330 -2.15 36.50 -7.09
C HIS A 330 -1.12 37.00 -6.08
#